data_AF-A0A8J4SCP7-F1
#
_entry.id   AF-A0A8J4SCP7-F1
#
_cell.length_a   1.000
_cell.length_b   1.000
_cell.length_c   1.000
_cell.angle_alpha   90.00
_cell.angle_beta   90.00
_cell.angle_gamma   90.00
#
_symmetry.space_group_name_H-M   'P 1'
#
loop_
_entity.id
_entity.type
_entity.pdbx_description
1 polymer ?
#
loop_
_entity_poly.entity_id
_entity_poly.type
_entity_poly.pdbx_seq_one_letter_code
_entity_poly.pdbx_strand_id
1 'polypeptide(L)'
;MIDKILNVTQSYDVLYPSERTWIPWQNVLVYAVGKGAQALIDTGALLAGVANHDAASFLFGQANFSFEGVTYYDSRMENNCWMVTEKARRTVMPLKNAPMLEKETFVIFDEARSRGSDMKLLPDAAAVLTLGPKLTKDKLMQGAGRMRQLGCDQTLWIASFDEIAQSILQASDCNCLSKLSAIDVLKWVLDNTQAEAVRGLVEKHSP
;
A
#
# COMPACT_ATOMS: atom_id res chain seq x y z
N MET A 1 -11.67 -0.98 13.73
CA MET A 1 -10.63 -0.82 12.69
C MET A 1 -10.95 0.37 11.80
N ILE A 2 -12.15 0.43 11.20
CA ILE A 2 -12.59 1.58 10.41
C ILE A 2 -12.40 2.92 11.12
N ASP A 3 -12.86 3.05 12.37
CA ASP A 3 -12.68 4.31 13.13
C ASP A 3 -11.20 4.69 13.28
N LYS A 4 -10.32 3.70 13.45
CA LYS A 4 -8.87 3.94 13.51
C LYS A 4 -8.36 4.49 12.19
N ILE A 5 -8.74 3.87 11.06
CA ILE A 5 -8.37 4.33 9.71
C ILE A 5 -8.82 5.78 9.52
N LEU A 6 -10.07 6.11 9.84
CA LEU A 6 -10.59 7.47 9.69
C LEU A 6 -9.84 8.48 10.57
N ASN A 7 -9.51 8.12 11.81
CA ASN A 7 -8.88 9.04 12.76
C ASN A 7 -7.39 9.28 12.50
N VAL A 8 -6.67 8.33 11.91
CA VAL A 8 -5.21 8.44 11.71
C VAL A 8 -4.79 8.59 10.25
N THR A 9 -5.76 8.64 9.32
CA THR A 9 -5.49 8.99 7.93
C THR A 9 -5.21 10.49 7.86
N GLN A 10 -4.00 10.83 7.43
CA GLN A 10 -3.53 12.21 7.27
C GLN A 10 -4.22 12.90 6.10
N SER A 11 -4.30 12.23 4.96
CA SER A 11 -5.06 12.68 3.79
C SER A 11 -5.37 11.52 2.84
N TYR A 12 -6.30 11.79 1.93
CA TYR A 12 -6.45 11.08 0.68
C TYR A 12 -5.85 11.95 -0.44
N ASP A 13 -4.90 11.41 -1.20
CA ASP A 13 -4.21 12.13 -2.27
C ASP A 13 -4.33 11.38 -3.61
N VAL A 14 -4.67 12.11 -4.67
CA VAL A 14 -4.70 11.57 -6.04
C VAL A 14 -3.32 11.72 -6.66
N LEU A 15 -2.75 10.61 -7.12
CA LEU A 15 -1.45 10.59 -7.76
C LEU A 15 -1.62 10.75 -9.27
N TYR A 16 -1.02 11.79 -9.82
CA TYR A 16 -0.96 12.04 -11.25
C TYR A 16 0.41 11.60 -11.80
N PRO A 17 0.47 11.09 -13.04
CA PRO A 17 1.71 10.97 -13.78
C PRO A 17 2.45 12.32 -13.79
N SER A 18 3.72 12.33 -13.40
CA SER A 18 4.55 13.54 -13.46
C SER A 18 5.42 13.52 -14.72
N GLU A 19 5.81 14.69 -15.23
CA GLU A 19 6.75 14.79 -16.36
C GLU A 19 8.10 14.11 -16.09
N ARG A 20 8.48 13.97 -14.80
CA ARG A 20 9.76 13.37 -14.39
C ARG A 20 9.69 11.86 -14.17
N THR A 21 8.50 11.29 -14.04
CA THR A 21 8.29 9.88 -13.69
C THR A 21 7.06 9.36 -14.43
N TRP A 22 7.31 8.91 -15.66
CA TRP A 22 6.27 8.35 -16.55
C TRP A 22 5.78 6.96 -16.11
N ILE A 23 6.51 6.30 -15.22
CA ILE A 23 6.20 4.94 -14.79
C ILE A 23 5.32 5.02 -13.52
N PRO A 24 4.05 4.59 -13.57
CA PRO A 24 3.09 4.86 -12.50
C PRO A 24 3.53 4.36 -11.12
N TRP A 25 4.12 3.16 -11.04
CA TRP A 25 4.59 2.59 -9.77
C TRP A 25 5.74 3.38 -9.14
N GLN A 26 6.57 4.05 -9.95
CA GLN A 26 7.65 4.90 -9.44
C GLN A 26 7.09 6.13 -8.73
N ASN A 27 6.00 6.72 -9.22
CA ASN A 27 5.35 7.87 -8.59
C ASN A 27 4.90 7.56 -7.18
N VAL A 28 4.44 6.34 -6.98
CA VAL A 28 3.92 5.86 -5.70
C VAL A 28 5.05 5.71 -4.70
N LEU A 29 6.19 5.18 -5.13
CA LEU A 29 7.39 5.08 -4.30
C LEU A 29 7.98 6.46 -3.98
N VAL A 30 8.04 7.35 -4.97
CA VAL A 30 8.48 8.75 -4.76
C VAL A 30 7.56 9.46 -3.78
N TYR A 31 6.24 9.28 -3.93
CA TYR A 31 5.26 9.83 -3.02
C TYR A 31 5.43 9.28 -1.60
N ALA A 32 5.60 7.97 -1.43
CA ALA A 32 5.82 7.35 -0.13
C ALA A 32 7.10 7.86 0.55
N VAL A 33 8.20 7.96 -0.19
CA VAL A 33 9.45 8.56 0.30
C VAL A 33 9.24 10.04 0.66
N GLY A 34 8.53 10.80 -0.17
CA GLY A 34 8.23 12.21 0.07
C GLY A 34 7.38 12.46 1.32
N LYS A 35 6.52 11.51 1.69
CA LYS A 35 5.74 11.55 2.95
C LYS A 35 6.51 11.04 4.17
N GLY A 36 7.75 10.58 4.00
CA GLY A 36 8.52 9.93 5.07
C GLY A 36 7.89 8.62 5.55
N ALA A 37 7.13 7.94 4.69
CA ALA A 37 6.49 6.68 5.05
C ALA A 37 7.54 5.58 5.23
N GLN A 38 7.35 4.72 6.23
CA GLN A 38 8.12 3.51 6.42
C GLN A 38 7.58 2.34 5.61
N ALA A 39 6.29 2.33 5.29
CA ALA A 39 5.69 1.23 4.55
C ALA A 39 4.84 1.69 3.37
N LEU A 40 4.86 0.88 2.32
CA LEU A 40 3.90 0.91 1.23
C LEU A 40 3.00 -0.32 1.33
N ILE A 41 1.70 -0.11 1.42
CA ILE A 41 0.68 -1.15 1.48
C ILE A 41 -0.08 -1.12 0.15
N ASP A 42 0.29 -2.03 -0.75
CA ASP A 42 -0.34 -2.14 -2.06
C ASP A 42 -1.52 -3.12 -2.02
N THR A 43 -2.75 -2.59 -2.01
CA THR A 43 -3.97 -3.42 -2.02
C THR A 43 -4.44 -3.70 -3.46
N GLY A 44 -3.53 -4.19 -4.30
CA GLY A 44 -3.82 -4.66 -5.65
C GLY A 44 -3.95 -3.56 -6.70
N ALA A 45 -3.22 -2.46 -6.53
CA ALA A 45 -3.45 -1.24 -7.28
C ALA A 45 -2.24 -0.83 -8.14
N LEU A 46 -1.11 -0.62 -7.49
CA LEU A 46 -0.13 0.34 -7.99
C LEU A 46 1.25 -0.26 -8.26
N LEU A 47 1.56 -1.46 -7.75
CA LEU A 47 2.76 -2.22 -8.09
C LEU A 47 2.47 -3.43 -9.01
N ALA A 48 1.26 -3.52 -9.57
CA ALA A 48 0.87 -4.64 -10.41
C ALA A 48 1.86 -4.85 -11.59
N GLY A 49 2.44 -6.04 -11.67
CA GLY A 49 3.41 -6.41 -12.71
C GLY A 49 4.85 -5.95 -12.45
N VAL A 50 5.14 -5.34 -11.30
CA VAL A 50 6.49 -4.92 -10.89
C VAL A 50 7.06 -5.93 -9.92
N ALA A 51 8.29 -6.37 -10.14
CA ALA A 51 8.95 -7.20 -9.15
C ALA A 51 9.41 -6.31 -7.98
N ASN A 52 9.12 -6.71 -6.74
CA ASN A 52 9.45 -5.90 -5.56
C ASN A 52 10.96 -5.61 -5.41
N HIS A 53 11.84 -6.43 -6.01
CA HIS A 53 13.27 -6.16 -6.06
C HIS A 53 13.64 -4.96 -6.96
N ASP A 54 12.88 -4.73 -8.03
CA ASP A 54 13.02 -3.55 -8.89
C ASP A 54 12.55 -2.29 -8.15
N ALA A 55 11.42 -2.40 -7.42
CA ALA A 55 10.93 -1.34 -6.54
C ALA A 55 11.95 -0.98 -5.46
N ALA A 56 12.55 -1.98 -4.81
CA ALA A 56 13.63 -1.79 -3.84
C ALA A 56 14.83 -1.08 -4.45
N SER A 57 15.28 -1.53 -5.63
CA SER A 57 16.42 -0.93 -6.34
C SER A 57 16.17 0.54 -6.69
N PHE A 58 14.95 0.86 -7.13
CA PHE A 58 14.52 2.22 -7.45
C PHE A 58 14.46 3.14 -6.23
N LEU A 59 13.97 2.65 -5.08
CA LEU A 59 13.88 3.40 -3.84
C LEU A 59 15.24 3.94 -3.39
N PHE A 60 16.30 3.16 -3.53
CA PHE A 60 17.64 3.60 -3.15
C PHE A 60 18.23 4.70 -4.05
N GLY A 61 17.64 4.96 -5.20
CA GLY A 61 17.99 6.10 -6.07
C GLY A 61 17.36 7.42 -5.61
N GLN A 62 16.42 7.38 -4.66
CA GLN A 62 15.72 8.58 -4.20
C GLN A 62 16.54 9.33 -3.17
N ALA A 63 16.71 10.64 -3.36
CA ALA A 63 17.54 11.49 -2.50
C ALA A 63 17.09 11.48 -1.03
N ASN A 64 15.78 11.35 -0.78
CA ASN A 64 15.19 11.38 0.56
C ASN A 64 14.99 9.98 1.16
N PHE A 65 15.54 8.92 0.57
CA PHE A 65 15.39 7.57 1.09
C PHE A 65 16.27 7.35 2.34
N SER A 66 15.64 7.31 3.52
CA SER A 66 16.30 7.33 4.83
C SER A 66 16.49 5.96 5.50
N PHE A 67 16.05 4.87 4.89
CA PHE A 67 16.14 3.52 5.48
C PHE A 67 17.41 2.79 5.06
N GLU A 68 17.84 1.82 5.88
CA GLU A 68 19.04 1.01 5.64
C GLU A 68 18.82 -0.12 4.64
N GLY A 69 17.56 -0.41 4.35
CA GLY A 69 17.18 -1.44 3.38
C GLY A 69 15.71 -1.36 2.98
N VAL A 70 15.32 -2.26 2.10
CA VAL A 70 13.92 -2.46 1.71
C VAL A 70 13.55 -3.92 1.97
N THR A 71 12.50 -4.12 2.75
CA THR A 71 11.92 -5.44 3.05
C THR A 71 10.70 -5.67 2.17
N TYR A 72 10.64 -6.82 1.49
CA TYR A 72 9.52 -7.16 0.61
C TYR A 72 9.35 -8.68 0.50
N TYR A 73 8.16 -9.11 0.11
CA TYR A 73 7.92 -10.52 -0.20
C TYR A 73 8.37 -10.82 -1.64
N ASP A 74 9.20 -11.84 -1.79
CA ASP A 74 9.59 -12.37 -3.11
C ASP A 74 8.84 -13.66 -3.38
N SER A 75 8.01 -13.61 -4.43
CA SER A 75 7.10 -14.69 -4.77
C SER A 75 7.62 -15.63 -5.86
N ARG A 76 8.84 -15.41 -6.36
CA ARG A 76 9.54 -16.33 -7.25
C ARG A 76 9.81 -17.63 -6.51
N MET A 77 9.67 -18.77 -7.20
CA MET A 77 9.76 -20.10 -6.59
C MET A 77 11.07 -20.34 -5.83
N GLU A 78 12.18 -19.75 -6.28
CA GLU A 78 13.50 -19.85 -5.66
C GLU A 78 13.58 -19.24 -4.25
N ASN A 79 12.79 -18.19 -3.98
CA ASN A 79 12.85 -17.45 -2.72
C ASN A 79 11.61 -17.72 -1.86
N ASN A 80 10.41 -17.55 -2.42
CA ASN A 80 9.10 -17.67 -1.77
C ASN A 80 9.10 -17.29 -0.27
N CYS A 81 9.69 -16.14 0.06
CA CYS A 81 9.83 -15.67 1.43
C CYS A 81 10.06 -14.15 1.47
N TRP A 82 10.11 -13.61 2.69
CA TRP A 82 10.51 -12.23 2.91
C TRP A 82 12.00 -12.06 2.67
N MET A 83 12.32 -11.06 1.86
CA MET A 83 13.66 -10.67 1.47
C MET A 83 13.95 -9.26 1.98
N VAL A 84 15.23 -8.98 2.19
CA VAL A 84 15.76 -7.66 2.45
C VAL A 84 16.80 -7.36 1.38
N THR A 85 16.71 -6.17 0.79
CA THR A 85 17.84 -5.58 0.06
C THR A 85 18.50 -4.53 0.95
N GLU A 86 19.79 -4.70 1.26
CA GLU A 86 20.58 -3.73 2.04
C GLU A 86 21.01 -2.57 1.14
N LYS A 87 20.85 -1.32 1.60
CA LYS A 87 21.23 -0.11 0.86
C LYS A 87 22.74 0.02 0.66
N ALA A 88 23.52 -0.28 1.70
CA ALA A 88 24.96 -0.03 1.73
C ALA A 88 25.73 -0.93 0.74
N ARG A 89 25.53 -2.25 0.79
CA ARG A 89 26.23 -3.21 -0.07
C ARG A 89 25.41 -3.69 -1.26
N ARG A 90 24.13 -3.31 -1.36
CA ARG A 90 23.18 -3.82 -2.39
C ARG A 90 23.04 -5.33 -2.40
N THR A 91 23.22 -5.94 -1.25
CA THR A 91 23.05 -7.38 -1.05
C THR A 91 21.59 -7.72 -0.80
N VAL A 92 21.11 -8.75 -1.47
CA VAL A 92 19.75 -9.30 -1.31
C VAL A 92 19.85 -10.60 -0.51
N MET A 93 19.05 -10.76 0.53
CA MET A 93 19.03 -11.96 1.37
C MET A 93 17.66 -12.20 2.01
N PRO A 94 17.35 -13.44 2.45
CA PRO A 94 16.16 -13.70 3.24
C PRO A 94 16.17 -12.88 4.54
N LEU A 95 15.02 -12.30 4.92
CA LEU A 95 14.86 -11.49 6.12
C LEU A 95 15.34 -12.21 7.39
N LYS A 96 15.06 -13.51 7.50
CA LYS A 96 15.50 -14.37 8.62
C LYS A 96 17.03 -14.47 8.79
N ASN A 97 17.79 -14.15 7.74
CA ASN A 97 19.25 -14.18 7.72
C ASN A 97 19.85 -12.75 7.72
N ALA A 98 19.02 -11.72 7.64
CA ALA A 98 19.47 -10.35 7.53
C ALA A 98 20.04 -9.88 8.89
N PRO A 99 21.17 -9.15 8.90
CA PRO A 99 21.74 -8.58 10.12
C PRO A 99 21.00 -7.30 10.58
N MET A 100 19.80 -7.04 10.05
CA MET A 100 19.00 -5.84 10.31
C MET A 100 17.53 -6.19 10.55
N LEU A 101 16.85 -5.33 11.28
CA LEU A 101 15.45 -5.48 11.69
C LEU A 101 14.51 -4.74 10.74
N GLU A 102 13.24 -5.15 10.71
CA GLU A 102 12.21 -4.56 9.85
C GLU A 102 12.04 -3.06 10.08
N LYS A 103 12.15 -2.62 11.34
CA LYS A 103 12.09 -1.20 11.74
C LYS A 103 13.19 -0.33 11.12
N GLU A 104 14.27 -0.92 10.62
CA GLU A 104 15.39 -0.23 9.96
C GLU A 104 15.19 -0.15 8.44
N THR A 105 14.11 -0.76 7.93
CA THR A 105 13.83 -0.89 6.50
C THR A 105 12.55 -0.17 6.09
N PHE A 106 12.48 0.18 4.81
CA PHE A 106 11.21 0.48 4.16
C PHE A 106 10.51 -0.83 3.79
N VAL A 107 9.25 -1.01 4.15
CA VAL A 107 8.52 -2.28 3.94
C VAL A 107 7.49 -2.17 2.84
N ILE A 108 7.56 -3.07 1.85
CA ILE A 108 6.55 -3.19 0.79
C ILE A 108 5.64 -4.39 1.11
N PHE A 109 4.36 -4.11 1.34
CA PHE A 109 3.31 -5.12 1.47
C PHE A 109 2.51 -5.22 0.17
N ASP A 110 2.72 -6.29 -0.59
CA ASP A 110 1.90 -6.68 -1.75
C ASP A 110 0.78 -7.64 -1.29
N GLU A 111 -0.47 -7.35 -1.67
CA GLU A 111 -1.70 -8.03 -1.22
C GLU A 111 -1.76 -9.53 -1.56
N ALA A 112 -1.11 -9.98 -2.63
CA ALA A 112 -1.37 -11.32 -3.17
C ALA A 112 -0.78 -12.43 -2.28
N ARG A 113 0.32 -12.15 -1.54
CA ARG A 113 1.12 -13.23 -0.92
C ARG A 113 1.71 -12.94 0.47
N SER A 114 1.42 -11.78 1.07
CA SER A 114 1.92 -11.37 2.41
C SER A 114 1.05 -11.82 3.59
N ARG A 115 0.08 -12.74 3.40
CA ARG A 115 -0.87 -13.14 4.47
C ARG A 115 -0.14 -13.67 5.72
N GLY A 116 -0.53 -13.19 6.89
CA GLY A 116 -0.02 -13.66 8.18
C GLY A 116 1.35 -13.14 8.61
N SER A 117 2.04 -12.33 7.78
CA SER A 117 3.33 -11.76 8.15
C SER A 117 3.17 -10.52 9.03
N ASP A 118 3.93 -10.49 10.12
CA ASP A 118 3.92 -9.43 11.13
C ASP A 118 5.26 -8.69 11.12
N MET A 119 5.30 -7.53 10.47
CA MET A 119 6.50 -6.70 10.43
C MET A 119 6.50 -5.74 11.60
N LYS A 120 7.60 -5.76 12.36
CA LYS A 120 7.79 -4.86 13.50
C LYS A 120 8.29 -3.51 13.01
N LEU A 121 7.35 -2.67 12.60
CA LEU A 121 7.60 -1.27 12.22
C LEU A 121 7.85 -0.39 13.45
N LEU A 122 8.26 0.86 13.22
CA LEU A 122 8.39 1.85 14.29
C LEU A 122 7.02 2.17 14.92
N PRO A 123 6.96 2.51 16.22
CA PRO A 123 5.71 2.90 16.89
C PRO A 123 5.02 4.11 16.27
N ASP A 124 5.79 5.05 15.73
CA ASP A 124 5.33 6.27 15.06
C ASP A 124 5.36 6.15 13.52
N ALA A 125 5.48 4.93 12.99
CA ALA A 125 5.56 4.70 11.56
C ALA A 125 4.34 5.25 10.80
N ALA A 126 4.60 5.94 9.69
CA ALA A 126 3.60 6.25 8.69
C ALA A 126 3.65 5.22 7.55
N ALA A 127 2.49 4.92 6.95
CA ALA A 127 2.43 4.12 5.74
C ALA A 127 1.58 4.79 4.65
N VAL A 128 1.93 4.54 3.39
CA VAL A 128 1.07 4.82 2.25
C VAL A 128 0.26 3.57 1.93
N LEU A 129 -1.06 3.68 1.97
CA LEU A 129 -1.98 2.65 1.51
C LEU A 129 -2.54 3.06 0.15
N THR A 130 -2.32 2.22 -0.85
CA THR A 130 -2.78 2.49 -2.22
C THR A 130 -4.14 1.84 -2.49
N LEU A 131 -5.01 2.50 -3.25
CA LEU A 131 -6.34 1.97 -3.58
C LEU A 131 -6.37 1.41 -5.00
N GLY A 132 -6.85 0.17 -5.13
CA GLY A 132 -6.94 -0.56 -6.40
C GLY A 132 -8.37 -0.81 -6.85
N PRO A 133 -8.59 -1.14 -8.13
CA PRO A 133 -9.94 -1.36 -8.64
C PRO A 133 -10.63 -2.48 -7.87
N LYS A 134 -11.92 -2.28 -7.54
CA LYS A 134 -12.76 -3.24 -6.80
C LYS A 134 -12.23 -3.56 -5.39
N LEU A 135 -11.44 -2.67 -4.78
CA LEU A 135 -11.03 -2.84 -3.39
C LEU A 135 -12.26 -2.90 -2.48
N THR A 136 -12.33 -3.93 -1.65
CA THR A 136 -13.43 -4.15 -0.72
C THR A 136 -13.06 -3.73 0.69
N LYS A 137 -14.09 -3.47 1.53
CA LYS A 137 -13.92 -3.06 2.93
C LYS A 137 -12.95 -3.96 3.69
N ASP A 138 -13.08 -5.28 3.53
CA ASP A 138 -12.26 -6.23 4.27
C ASP A 138 -10.80 -6.22 3.82
N LYS A 139 -10.54 -6.02 2.53
CA LYS A 139 -9.18 -5.87 1.98
C LYS A 139 -8.52 -4.57 2.43
N LEU A 140 -9.27 -3.45 2.42
CA LEU A 140 -8.81 -2.17 2.97
C LEU A 140 -8.39 -2.33 4.44
N MET A 141 -9.25 -2.94 5.26
CA MET A 141 -8.95 -3.19 6.68
C MET A 141 -7.76 -4.13 6.89
N GLN A 142 -7.62 -5.16 6.05
CA GLN A 142 -6.49 -6.08 6.11
C GLN A 142 -5.17 -5.40 5.74
N GLY A 143 -5.19 -4.53 4.72
CA GLY A 143 -4.06 -3.70 4.33
C GLY A 143 -3.67 -2.74 5.46
N ALA A 144 -4.61 -1.90 5.92
CA ALA A 144 -4.38 -0.98 7.02
C ALA A 144 -3.92 -1.70 8.31
N GLY A 145 -4.44 -2.90 8.56
CA GLY A 145 -4.08 -3.74 9.70
C GLY A 145 -2.65 -4.28 9.69
N ARG A 146 -1.84 -4.03 8.65
CA ARG A 146 -0.39 -4.24 8.66
C ARG A 146 0.33 -3.24 9.58
N MET A 147 -0.26 -2.06 9.75
CA MET A 147 0.13 -1.12 10.80
C MET A 147 -0.45 -1.61 12.13
N ARG A 148 0.28 -2.44 12.87
CA ARG A 148 -0.22 -3.10 14.09
C ARG A 148 -0.56 -2.14 15.22
N GLN A 149 0.10 -0.99 15.25
CA GLN A 149 -0.12 0.07 16.22
C GLN A 149 -0.94 1.21 15.61
N LEU A 150 -1.74 0.95 14.56
CA LEU A 150 -2.65 1.95 14.00
C LEU A 150 -3.62 2.47 15.07
N GLY A 151 -3.66 3.79 15.24
CA GLY A 151 -4.39 4.45 16.35
C GLY A 151 -3.57 4.62 17.63
N CYS A 152 -2.32 4.16 17.66
CA CYS A 152 -1.33 4.34 18.71
C CYS A 152 -0.04 4.88 18.06
N ASP A 153 -0.03 6.16 17.70
CA ASP A 153 1.03 6.91 17.01
C ASP A 153 1.35 6.52 15.55
N GLN A 154 0.98 5.32 15.08
CA GLN A 154 1.05 5.00 13.65
C GLN A 154 -0.05 5.69 12.83
N THR A 155 0.30 6.13 11.63
CA THR A 155 -0.56 6.93 10.75
C THR A 155 -0.61 6.40 9.32
N LEU A 156 -1.60 6.86 8.55
CA LEU A 156 -1.80 6.45 7.16
C LEU A 156 -1.90 7.65 6.22
N TRP A 157 -1.38 7.46 5.01
CA TRP A 157 -1.71 8.25 3.83
C TRP A 157 -2.47 7.33 2.88
N ILE A 158 -3.64 7.73 2.40
CA ILE A 158 -4.35 6.97 1.38
C ILE A 158 -4.05 7.61 0.03
N ALA A 159 -3.74 6.80 -0.97
CA ALA A 159 -3.44 7.29 -2.30
C ALA A 159 -4.07 6.43 -3.39
N SER A 160 -4.43 7.04 -4.52
CA SER A 160 -4.90 6.31 -5.70
C SER A 160 -4.51 7.03 -6.98
N PHE A 161 -4.60 6.34 -8.12
CA PHE A 161 -4.59 7.02 -9.41
C PHE A 161 -5.96 7.63 -9.73
N ASP A 162 -5.96 8.48 -10.76
CA ASP A 162 -7.13 9.24 -11.21
C ASP A 162 -8.34 8.34 -11.49
N GLU A 163 -8.17 7.21 -12.19
CA GLU A 163 -9.27 6.27 -12.48
C GLU A 163 -10.04 5.85 -11.20
N ILE A 164 -9.29 5.54 -10.14
CA ILE A 164 -9.89 5.15 -8.86
C ILE A 164 -10.49 6.35 -8.15
N ALA A 165 -9.87 7.53 -8.25
CA ALA A 165 -10.40 8.76 -7.70
C ALA A 165 -11.75 9.14 -8.34
N GLN A 166 -11.88 8.98 -9.66
CA GLN A 166 -13.14 9.16 -10.37
C GLN A 166 -14.20 8.14 -9.91
N SER A 167 -13.81 6.89 -9.70
CA SER A 167 -14.72 5.86 -9.19
C SER A 167 -15.21 6.17 -7.77
N ILE A 168 -14.34 6.68 -6.89
CA ILE A 168 -14.72 7.14 -5.54
C ILE A 168 -15.65 8.35 -5.65
N LEU A 169 -15.34 9.31 -6.53
CA LEU A 169 -16.17 10.50 -6.73
C LEU A 169 -17.59 10.13 -7.15
N GLN A 170 -17.74 9.20 -8.09
CA GLN A 170 -19.04 8.70 -8.58
C GLN A 170 -19.87 7.99 -7.49
N ALA A 171 -19.20 7.37 -6.51
CA ALA A 171 -19.84 6.72 -5.37
C ALA A 171 -20.06 7.67 -4.17
N SER A 172 -19.56 8.90 -4.26
CA SER A 172 -19.62 9.89 -3.19
C SER A 172 -20.68 10.96 -3.46
N ASP A 173 -21.06 11.69 -2.42
CA ASP A 173 -21.87 12.91 -2.54
C ASP A 173 -21.02 14.14 -2.92
N CYS A 174 -19.73 13.96 -3.19
CA CYS A 174 -18.80 15.03 -3.52
C CYS A 174 -18.83 15.38 -5.02
N ASN A 175 -18.64 16.68 -5.32
CA ASN A 175 -18.60 17.18 -6.70
C ASN A 175 -17.18 17.49 -7.21
N CYS A 176 -16.14 17.28 -6.40
CA CYS A 176 -14.76 17.54 -6.82
C CYS A 176 -13.74 16.64 -6.12
N LEU A 177 -12.73 16.17 -6.88
CA LEU A 177 -11.67 15.27 -6.41
C LEU A 177 -10.87 15.83 -5.23
N SER A 178 -10.60 17.14 -5.22
CA SER A 178 -9.81 17.79 -4.16
C SER A 178 -10.49 17.83 -2.79
N LYS A 179 -11.77 17.47 -2.71
CA LYS A 179 -12.52 17.36 -1.44
C LYS A 179 -12.74 15.91 -1.00
N LEU A 180 -12.29 14.94 -1.79
CA LEU A 180 -12.40 13.54 -1.41
C LEU A 180 -11.62 13.28 -0.12
N SER A 181 -12.22 12.51 0.76
CA SER A 181 -11.73 12.20 2.08
C SER A 181 -11.67 10.69 2.32
N ALA A 182 -11.09 10.29 3.45
CA ALA A 182 -11.12 8.90 3.89
C ALA A 182 -12.56 8.35 4.08
N ILE A 183 -13.55 9.22 4.34
CA ILE A 183 -14.95 8.84 4.46
C ILE A 183 -15.52 8.44 3.08
N ASP A 184 -15.17 9.19 2.03
CA ASP A 184 -15.61 8.87 0.66
C ASP A 184 -14.99 7.56 0.18
N VAL A 185 -13.70 7.34 0.48
CA VAL A 185 -13.03 6.05 0.27
C VAL A 185 -13.77 4.92 0.98
N LEU A 186 -14.20 5.14 2.23
CA LEU A 186 -14.93 4.13 3.00
C LEU A 186 -16.29 3.79 2.37
N LYS A 187 -17.06 4.79 1.95
CA LYS A 187 -18.34 4.58 1.23
C LYS A 187 -18.09 3.74 -0.03
N TRP A 188 -17.11 4.13 -0.83
CA TRP A 188 -16.75 3.43 -2.06
C TRP A 188 -16.35 1.96 -1.85
N VAL A 189 -15.52 1.64 -0.85
CA VAL A 189 -15.16 0.23 -0.57
C VAL A 189 -16.34 -0.60 -0.03
N LEU A 190 -17.32 0.03 0.63
CA LEU A 190 -18.55 -0.64 1.07
C LEU A 190 -19.45 -0.99 -0.12
N ASP A 191 -19.60 -0.06 -1.06
CA ASP A 191 -20.35 -0.30 -2.30
C ASP A 191 -19.70 -1.43 -3.11
N ASN A 192 -18.36 -1.44 -3.21
CA ASN A 192 -17.62 -2.55 -3.83
C ASN A 192 -17.87 -3.88 -3.11
N THR A 193 -17.88 -3.90 -1.77
CA THR A 193 -18.20 -5.10 -0.98
C THR A 193 -19.62 -5.61 -1.28
N GLN A 194 -20.59 -4.72 -1.37
CA GLN A 194 -21.97 -5.09 -1.71
C GLN A 194 -22.03 -5.67 -3.14
N ALA A 195 -21.37 -5.03 -4.10
CA ALA A 195 -21.34 -5.49 -5.49
C ALA A 195 -20.61 -6.83 -5.67
N GLU A 196 -19.57 -7.11 -4.88
CA GLU A 196 -18.88 -8.40 -4.85
C GLU A 196 -19.80 -9.49 -4.27
N ALA A 197 -20.48 -9.22 -3.15
CA ALA A 197 -21.40 -10.16 -2.52
C ALA A 197 -22.56 -10.55 -3.46
N VAL A 198 -23.15 -9.58 -4.16
CA VAL A 198 -24.22 -9.83 -5.14
C VAL A 198 -23.72 -10.70 -6.30
N ARG A 199 -22.54 -10.39 -6.86
CA ARG A 199 -21.94 -11.21 -7.94
C ARG A 199 -21.70 -12.65 -7.51
N GLY A 200 -21.13 -12.86 -6.33
CA GLY A 200 -20.89 -14.21 -5.79
C GLY A 200 -22.17 -15.01 -5.53
N LEU A 201 -23.32 -14.34 -5.33
CA LEU A 201 -24.63 -15.00 -5.26
C LEU A 201 -25.14 -15.37 -6.65
N VAL A 202 -25.06 -14.47 -7.64
CA VAL A 202 -25.55 -14.73 -9.01
C VAL A 202 -24.75 -15.84 -9.71
N GLU A 203 -23.43 -15.87 -9.54
CA GLU A 203 -22.57 -16.91 -10.12
C GLU A 203 -22.89 -18.31 -9.57
N LYS A 204 -23.31 -18.41 -8.31
CA LYS A 204 -23.72 -19.69 -7.68
C LYS A 204 -25.09 -20.20 -8.15
N HIS A 205 -25.88 -19.38 -8.82
CA HIS A 205 -27.22 -19.71 -9.32
C HIS A 205 -27.30 -19.74 -10.86
N SER A 206 -26.16 -19.68 -11.55
CA SER A 206 -26.08 -19.86 -13.00
C SER A 206 -25.87 -21.34 -13.32
N PRO A 207 -26.72 -21.97 -14.16
CA PRO A 207 -26.68 -23.40 -14.45
C PRO A 207 -25.45 -23.86 -15.24
#